data_AF-A0A7D5N727-F1
#
_entry.id   AF-A0A7D5N727-F1
#
_cell.length_a   1.000
_cell.length_b   1.000
_cell.length_c   1.000
_cell.angle_alpha   90.00
_cell.angle_beta   90.00
_cell.angle_gamma   90.00
#
_symmetry.space_group_name_H-M   'P 1'
#
loop_
_entity.id
_entity.type
_entity.pdbx_description
1 polymer ?
#
loop_
_entity_poly.entity_id
_entity_poly.type
_entity_poly.pdbx_seq_one_letter_code
_entity_poly.pdbx_strand_id
1 'polypeptide(L)'
;MGAGQVVKRMVPLMQNARLRKTQMQACRHGNGKDWWLLKNEGDSANVHVFLFTQDSVYDKGVQVFSEPVWGNWDIQGQSAFNSDGSMFATTSHGNSTGLIFISEFDRCHGILSNPNVIQIPLNSEHNPNDTSMKERLSMGLCFSPNGRFLYITSAANIYQYDLLEDSLRHIHGLDTTYLYFQLYTNAYLAPDDKIYIGNFGGTSKQMSRIDNPDVKGIGCNFCPRCLRMDTVANIVSVGTRPACRIMD
;
A
#
# COMPACT_ATOMS: atom_id res chain seq x y z
N MET A 1 -17.14 -11.60 -19.36
CA MET A 1 -18.56 -11.21 -19.32
C MET A 1 -18.91 -10.90 -17.87
N GLY A 2 -19.26 -9.65 -17.55
CA GLY A 2 -19.74 -9.25 -16.23
C GLY A 2 -21.12 -8.62 -16.38
N ALA A 3 -22.17 -9.44 -16.29
CA ALA A 3 -23.56 -9.01 -16.39
C ALA A 3 -24.12 -8.52 -15.04
N GLY A 4 -23.25 -7.97 -14.17
CA GLY A 4 -23.66 -7.49 -12.86
C GLY A 4 -24.54 -6.25 -12.99
N GLN A 5 -25.82 -6.37 -12.63
CA GLN A 5 -26.72 -5.23 -12.53
C GLN A 5 -26.40 -4.44 -11.25
N VAL A 6 -26.24 -3.12 -11.35
CA VAL A 6 -26.10 -2.25 -10.18
C VAL A 6 -27.46 -2.14 -9.49
N VAL A 7 -27.64 -2.86 -8.38
CA VAL A 7 -28.89 -2.86 -7.60
C VAL A 7 -28.98 -1.73 -6.58
N LYS A 8 -27.83 -1.22 -6.11
CA LYS A 8 -27.74 -0.11 -5.15
C LYS A 8 -26.53 0.75 -5.50
N ARG A 9 -26.67 2.08 -5.42
CA ARG A 9 -25.59 3.07 -5.63
C ARG A 9 -25.75 4.23 -4.65
N MET A 10 -24.65 4.91 -4.31
CA MET A 10 -24.66 6.10 -3.45
C MET A 10 -25.33 5.87 -2.08
N VAL A 11 -25.26 4.65 -1.55
CA VAL A 11 -25.73 4.32 -0.20
C VAL A 11 -24.56 4.54 0.75
N PRO A 12 -24.65 5.48 1.71
CA PRO A 12 -23.61 5.66 2.71
C PRO A 12 -23.41 4.38 3.50
N LEU A 13 -22.18 3.86 3.52
CA LEU A 13 -21.81 2.68 4.31
C LEU A 13 -21.66 3.01 5.80
N MET A 14 -21.24 4.23 6.09
CA MET A 14 -20.98 4.73 7.43
C MET A 14 -21.13 6.26 7.44
N GLN A 15 -21.60 6.81 8.56
CA GLN A 15 -21.71 8.24 8.80
C GLN A 15 -21.20 8.56 10.21
N ASN A 16 -20.78 9.80 10.45
CA ASN A 16 -20.31 10.29 11.76
C ASN A 16 -19.07 9.57 12.32
N ALA A 17 -18.30 8.86 11.49
CA ALA A 17 -17.01 8.25 11.86
C ALA A 17 -15.83 9.13 11.44
N ARG A 18 -14.70 9.04 12.14
CA ARG A 18 -13.49 9.84 11.87
C ARG A 18 -12.58 9.13 10.87
N LEU A 19 -13.11 8.76 9.71
CA LEU A 19 -12.39 7.97 8.71
C LEU A 19 -11.20 8.76 8.13
N ARG A 20 -10.05 8.09 7.99
CA ARG A 20 -8.90 8.61 7.24
C ARG A 20 -9.30 8.88 5.77
N LYS A 21 -8.76 9.91 5.13
CA LYS A 21 -8.99 10.16 3.69
C LYS A 21 -8.39 9.05 2.81
N THR A 22 -7.30 8.45 3.25
CA THR A 22 -6.57 7.35 2.57
C THR A 22 -6.83 6.00 3.26
N GLN A 23 -5.99 4.99 3.00
CA GLN A 23 -5.99 3.72 3.76
C GLN A 23 -7.32 2.93 3.72
N MET A 24 -7.81 2.67 2.51
CA MET A 24 -8.93 1.76 2.26
C MET A 24 -8.46 0.63 1.37
N GLN A 25 -8.69 -0.62 1.78
CA GLN A 25 -8.26 -1.77 0.98
C GLN A 25 -9.23 -2.94 1.14
N ALA A 26 -9.52 -3.61 0.02
CA ALA A 26 -10.34 -4.81 -0.02
C ALA A 26 -9.48 -6.09 -0.04
N CYS A 27 -10.00 -7.15 0.58
CA CYS A 27 -9.43 -8.50 0.59
C CYS A 27 -10.54 -9.54 0.37
N ARG A 28 -10.25 -10.64 -0.32
CA ARG A 28 -11.25 -11.68 -0.56
C ARG A 28 -11.45 -12.52 0.70
N HIS A 29 -12.71 -12.76 1.06
CA HIS A 29 -13.06 -13.62 2.18
C HIS A 29 -12.50 -15.04 1.99
N GLY A 30 -12.28 -15.75 3.09
CA GLY A 30 -11.85 -17.16 3.11
C GLY A 30 -12.77 -18.12 2.35
N ASN A 31 -13.99 -17.70 1.99
CA ASN A 31 -14.97 -18.50 1.26
C ASN A 31 -14.88 -18.33 -0.27
N GLY A 32 -13.99 -17.44 -0.75
CA GLY A 32 -13.75 -17.20 -2.17
C GLY A 32 -14.81 -16.38 -2.91
N LYS A 33 -15.90 -15.99 -2.26
CA LYS A 33 -17.03 -15.26 -2.88
C LYS A 33 -17.21 -13.85 -2.33
N ASP A 34 -17.16 -13.73 -1.01
CA ASP A 34 -17.40 -12.48 -0.30
C ASP A 34 -16.12 -11.66 -0.19
N TRP A 35 -16.25 -10.40 0.22
CA TRP A 35 -15.15 -9.46 0.32
C TRP A 35 -15.13 -8.76 1.67
N TRP A 36 -13.93 -8.61 2.21
CA TRP A 36 -13.63 -7.69 3.30
C TRP A 36 -13.26 -6.33 2.73
N LEU A 37 -13.70 -5.27 3.39
CA LEU A 37 -13.21 -3.92 3.21
C LEU A 37 -12.68 -3.40 4.54
N LEU A 38 -11.39 -3.06 4.57
CA LEU A 38 -10.74 -2.46 5.73
C LEU A 38 -10.57 -0.96 5.47
N LYS A 39 -10.88 -0.14 6.48
CA LYS A 39 -10.76 1.31 6.41
C LYS A 39 -10.24 1.88 7.73
N ASN A 40 -9.09 2.57 7.69
CA ASN A 40 -8.54 3.19 8.90
C ASN A 40 -9.38 4.39 9.41
N GLU A 41 -9.41 4.55 10.74
CA GLU A 41 -10.07 5.64 11.46
C GLU A 41 -9.10 6.38 12.37
N GLY A 42 -9.28 7.69 12.52
CA GLY A 42 -8.65 8.50 13.56
C GLY A 42 -7.14 8.62 13.39
N ASP A 43 -6.45 8.95 14.47
CA ASP A 43 -5.02 9.24 14.43
C ASP A 43 -4.11 8.01 14.60
N SER A 44 -4.67 6.90 15.07
CA SER A 44 -3.98 5.63 15.27
C SER A 44 -4.34 4.58 14.20
N ALA A 45 -3.78 3.38 14.32
CA ALA A 45 -4.06 2.26 13.42
C ALA A 45 -5.42 1.58 13.61
N ASN A 46 -6.42 2.26 14.18
CA ASN A 46 -7.78 1.72 14.26
C ASN A 46 -8.32 1.41 12.87
N VAL A 47 -9.00 0.27 12.72
CA VAL A 47 -9.52 -0.23 11.43
C VAL A 47 -10.98 -0.63 11.56
N HIS A 48 -11.85 -0.02 10.75
CA HIS A 48 -13.19 -0.54 10.50
C HIS A 48 -13.15 -1.70 9.53
N VAL A 49 -13.93 -2.73 9.82
CA VAL A 49 -14.05 -3.92 8.97
C VAL A 49 -15.48 -4.07 8.49
N PHE A 50 -15.66 -4.17 7.17
CA PHE A 50 -16.95 -4.43 6.55
C PHE A 50 -16.90 -5.74 5.76
N LEU A 51 -17.96 -6.55 5.90
CA LEU A 51 -18.17 -7.75 5.09
C LEU A 51 -19.18 -7.44 3.98
N PHE A 52 -18.73 -7.52 2.73
CA PHE A 52 -19.55 -7.45 1.54
C PHE A 52 -19.90 -8.86 1.09
N THR A 53 -21.18 -9.18 1.13
CA THR A 53 -21.74 -10.39 0.53
C THR A 53 -22.48 -10.04 -0.75
N GLN A 54 -22.99 -11.06 -1.45
CA GLN A 54 -23.74 -10.88 -2.69
C GLN A 54 -24.89 -9.85 -2.56
N ASP A 55 -25.60 -9.85 -1.44
CA ASP A 55 -26.84 -9.08 -1.27
C ASP A 55 -26.78 -8.02 -0.16
N SER A 56 -25.71 -7.99 0.65
CA SER A 56 -25.65 -7.19 1.87
C SER A 56 -24.23 -6.72 2.21
N VAL A 57 -24.17 -5.67 3.04
CA VAL A 57 -22.93 -5.19 3.66
C VAL A 57 -23.13 -5.20 5.17
N TYR A 58 -22.22 -5.86 5.89
CA TYR A 58 -22.24 -5.94 7.34
C TYR A 58 -21.07 -5.15 7.92
N ASP A 59 -21.38 -4.19 8.78
CA ASP A 59 -20.38 -3.53 9.63
C ASP A 59 -19.98 -4.50 10.75
N LYS A 60 -18.69 -4.86 10.82
CA LYS A 60 -18.12 -5.72 11.88
C LYS A 60 -17.52 -4.90 13.02
N GLY A 61 -17.67 -3.58 12.98
CA GLY A 61 -17.15 -2.66 13.98
C GLY A 61 -15.70 -2.26 13.73
N VAL A 62 -15.12 -1.64 14.75
CA VAL A 62 -13.75 -1.13 14.75
C VAL A 62 -12.84 -2.04 15.56
N GLN A 63 -11.66 -2.34 15.01
CA GLN A 63 -10.56 -2.98 15.72
C GLN A 63 -9.59 -1.90 16.15
N VAL A 64 -9.35 -1.81 17.45
CA VAL A 64 -8.63 -0.69 18.07
C VAL A 64 -7.19 -1.09 18.35
N PHE A 65 -6.26 -0.24 17.90
CA PHE A 65 -4.83 -0.40 18.12
C PHE A 65 -4.28 0.90 18.71
N SER A 66 -3.54 0.79 19.82
CA SER A 66 -2.94 1.94 20.48
C SER A 66 -1.79 2.56 19.66
N GLU A 67 -1.16 1.77 18.79
CA GLU A 67 -0.04 2.18 17.95
C GLU A 67 -0.17 1.61 16.52
N PRO A 68 0.48 2.23 15.53
CA PRO A 68 1.13 3.54 15.58
C PRO A 68 0.15 4.70 15.72
N VAL A 69 0.60 5.81 16.30
CA VAL A 69 -0.04 7.12 16.17
C VAL A 69 0.63 7.92 15.05
N TRP A 70 -0.07 8.12 13.92
CA TRP A 70 0.46 8.92 12.81
C TRP A 70 0.18 10.42 12.97
N GLY A 71 -0.90 10.78 13.66
CA GLY A 71 -1.38 12.16 13.75
C GLY A 71 -2.32 12.56 12.60
N ASN A 72 -2.64 13.84 12.57
CA ASN A 72 -3.88 14.39 11.99
C ASN A 72 -3.86 14.48 10.45
N TRP A 73 -2.67 14.49 9.85
CA TRP A 73 -2.51 14.60 8.41
C TRP A 73 -2.68 13.22 7.74
N ASP A 74 -3.57 13.13 6.75
CA ASP A 74 -4.04 11.85 6.21
C ASP A 74 -4.30 11.83 4.70
N ILE A 75 -3.86 12.87 3.99
CA ILE A 75 -3.94 13.00 2.51
C ILE A 75 -3.09 11.99 1.72
N GLN A 76 -2.11 11.35 2.36
CA GLN A 76 -1.27 10.30 1.77
C GLN A 76 -1.10 9.15 2.76
N GLY A 77 -0.95 7.95 2.21
CA GLY A 77 -0.97 6.71 2.96
C GLY A 77 -1.63 5.62 2.13
N GLN A 78 -1.24 4.37 2.38
CA GLN A 78 -1.75 3.23 1.65
C GLN A 78 -1.94 2.07 2.62
N SER A 79 -2.94 1.25 2.32
CA SER A 79 -3.08 -0.08 2.93
C SER A 79 -2.89 -1.14 1.85
N ALA A 80 -2.34 -2.28 2.22
CA ALA A 80 -2.08 -3.39 1.32
C ALA A 80 -2.33 -4.72 2.02
N PHE A 81 -2.75 -5.71 1.25
CA PHE A 81 -2.69 -7.11 1.64
C PHE A 81 -1.63 -7.83 0.81
N ASN A 82 -1.05 -8.89 1.35
CA ASN A 82 -0.24 -9.82 0.56
C ASN A 82 -1.12 -10.67 -0.38
N SER A 83 -0.48 -11.41 -1.29
CA SER A 83 -1.15 -12.11 -2.39
C SER A 83 -2.19 -13.17 -1.99
N ASP A 84 -2.08 -13.73 -0.78
CA ASP A 84 -3.04 -14.70 -0.22
C ASP A 84 -4.02 -14.04 0.78
N GLY A 85 -3.80 -12.76 1.10
CA GLY A 85 -4.58 -11.95 2.03
C GLY A 85 -4.41 -12.31 3.51
N SER A 86 -3.39 -13.09 3.88
CA SER A 86 -3.10 -13.46 5.28
C SER A 86 -2.40 -12.35 6.07
N MET A 87 -1.84 -11.34 5.39
CA MET A 87 -1.15 -10.20 6.01
C MET A 87 -1.76 -8.89 5.53
N PHE A 88 -1.91 -7.96 6.46
CA PHE A 88 -2.34 -6.58 6.23
C PHE A 88 -1.24 -5.62 6.67
N ALA A 89 -0.97 -4.60 5.85
CA ALA A 89 -0.12 -3.49 6.23
C ALA A 89 -0.81 -2.16 5.92
N THR A 90 -0.59 -1.16 6.75
CA THR A 90 -1.13 0.19 6.53
C THR A 90 -0.18 1.26 7.05
N THR A 91 -0.17 2.39 6.37
CA THR A 91 0.61 3.56 6.76
C THR A 91 -0.11 4.85 6.40
N SER A 92 0.24 5.92 7.10
CA SER A 92 -0.15 7.29 6.81
C SER A 92 1.08 8.17 6.95
N HIS A 93 1.22 9.17 6.09
CA HIS A 93 2.33 10.11 6.19
C HIS A 93 2.27 10.91 7.49
N GLY A 94 1.06 11.25 7.99
CA GLY A 94 0.87 11.83 9.31
C GLY A 94 1.80 13.01 9.61
N ASN A 95 2.37 12.97 10.81
CA ASN A 95 3.41 13.88 11.28
C ASN A 95 4.82 13.44 10.82
N SER A 96 4.96 12.86 9.63
CA SER A 96 6.22 12.32 9.09
C SER A 96 6.90 11.31 10.03
N THR A 97 6.09 10.46 10.66
CA THR A 97 6.58 9.47 11.62
C THR A 97 7.25 8.29 10.92
N GLY A 98 6.88 7.99 9.68
CA GLY A 98 7.36 6.84 8.92
C GLY A 98 6.95 5.50 9.54
N LEU A 99 5.86 5.48 10.31
CA LEU A 99 5.38 4.29 11.00
C LEU A 99 4.51 3.45 10.07
N ILE A 100 4.74 2.14 10.09
CA ILE A 100 3.96 1.16 9.33
C ILE A 100 3.41 0.15 10.31
N PHE A 101 2.09 -0.03 10.27
CA PHE A 101 1.39 -1.08 10.98
C PHE A 101 1.33 -2.32 10.09
N ILE A 102 1.69 -3.48 10.63
CA ILE A 102 1.64 -4.77 9.97
C ILE A 102 0.91 -5.73 10.91
N SER A 103 0.01 -6.55 10.40
CA SER A 103 -0.77 -7.50 11.21
C SER A 103 -1.20 -8.68 10.36
N GLU A 104 -1.31 -9.85 10.98
CA GLU A 104 -1.97 -11.00 10.37
C GLU A 104 -3.47 -10.74 10.23
N PHE A 105 -4.09 -11.27 9.18
CA PHE A 105 -5.50 -11.11 8.90
C PHE A 105 -6.20 -12.47 8.71
N ASP A 106 -7.12 -12.79 9.63
CA ASP A 106 -8.02 -13.92 9.50
C ASP A 106 -9.13 -13.60 8.50
N ARG A 107 -8.97 -14.10 7.27
CA ARG A 107 -9.95 -13.90 6.18
C ARG A 107 -11.30 -14.60 6.40
N CYS A 108 -11.43 -15.51 7.36
CA CYS A 108 -12.70 -16.15 7.68
C CYS A 108 -13.54 -15.33 8.66
N HIS A 109 -12.88 -14.60 9.57
CA HIS A 109 -13.57 -13.86 10.63
C HIS A 109 -13.40 -12.34 10.53
N GLY A 110 -12.50 -11.87 9.68
CA GLY A 110 -12.20 -10.46 9.49
C GLY A 110 -11.41 -9.85 10.64
N ILE A 111 -10.55 -10.63 11.31
CA ILE A 111 -9.83 -10.22 12.53
C ILE A 111 -8.36 -9.93 12.20
N LEU A 112 -7.84 -8.82 12.69
CA LEU A 112 -6.42 -8.47 12.68
C LEU A 112 -5.78 -8.92 14.00
N SER A 113 -4.70 -9.70 13.91
CA SER A 113 -3.97 -10.24 15.06
C SER A 113 -2.46 -10.04 14.93
N ASN A 114 -1.74 -10.23 16.05
CA ASN A 114 -0.28 -10.15 16.11
C ASN A 114 0.27 -8.85 15.49
N PRO A 115 -0.19 -7.67 15.96
CA PRO A 115 0.24 -6.41 15.37
C PRO A 115 1.74 -6.16 15.62
N ASN A 116 2.43 -5.75 14.57
CA ASN A 116 3.80 -5.27 14.58
C ASN A 116 3.85 -3.85 14.02
N VAL A 117 4.71 -3.02 14.58
CA VAL A 117 4.92 -1.64 14.15
C VAL A 117 6.38 -1.43 13.84
N ILE A 118 6.67 -1.06 12.60
CA ILE A 118 8.02 -0.74 12.14
C ILE A 118 8.11 0.75 11.78
N GLN A 119 9.35 1.26 11.72
CA GLN A 119 9.62 2.64 11.36
C GLN A 119 10.72 2.73 10.29
N ILE A 120 10.46 3.45 9.20
CA ILE A 120 11.51 3.77 8.24
C ILE A 120 12.49 4.82 8.81
N PRO A 121 13.79 4.80 8.44
CA PRO A 121 14.76 5.75 8.96
C PRO A 121 14.53 7.16 8.37
N LEU A 122 15.08 8.16 9.05
CA LEU A 122 15.27 9.48 8.44
C LEU A 122 16.32 9.38 7.35
N ASN A 123 15.97 9.76 6.13
CA ASN A 123 16.86 9.71 4.97
C ASN A 123 16.76 10.98 4.14
N SER A 124 17.69 11.20 3.23
CA SER A 124 17.72 12.46 2.47
C SER A 124 16.43 12.67 1.66
N GLU A 125 15.95 13.91 1.70
CA GLU A 125 14.75 14.34 0.97
C GLU A 125 15.05 14.79 -0.47
N HIS A 126 16.25 15.30 -0.73
CA HIS A 126 16.53 16.03 -1.97
C HIS A 126 17.89 15.74 -2.61
N ASN A 127 18.86 15.23 -1.85
CA ASN A 127 20.19 14.92 -2.35
C ASN A 127 20.79 13.75 -1.57
N PRO A 128 21.04 12.58 -2.20
CA PRO A 128 21.58 11.40 -1.49
C PRO A 128 22.85 11.65 -0.67
N ASN A 129 23.64 12.68 -1.00
CA ASN A 129 24.85 13.05 -0.28
C ASN A 129 24.64 14.13 0.79
N ASP A 130 23.46 14.74 0.85
CA ASP A 130 23.12 15.73 1.87
C ASP A 130 22.44 15.06 3.07
N THR A 131 23.02 15.28 4.26
CA THR A 131 22.49 14.77 5.53
C THR A 131 21.74 15.83 6.34
N SER A 132 21.61 17.06 5.85
CA SER A 132 21.02 18.18 6.58
C SER A 132 19.49 18.24 6.44
N MET A 133 18.97 17.95 5.24
CA MET A 133 17.52 17.88 4.98
C MET A 133 17.09 16.43 4.79
N LYS A 134 16.29 15.94 5.74
CA LYS A 134 15.83 14.55 5.78
C LYS A 134 14.32 14.46 5.82
N GLU A 135 13.79 13.41 5.21
CA GLU A 135 12.39 13.03 5.24
C GLU A 135 12.20 11.64 5.85
N ARG A 136 10.96 11.40 6.28
CA ARG A 136 10.49 10.13 6.84
C ARG A 136 8.99 10.00 6.59
N LEU A 137 8.60 10.15 5.33
CA LEU A 137 7.21 10.14 4.89
C LEU A 137 6.84 8.77 4.35
N SER A 138 6.20 7.90 5.12
CA SER A 138 5.67 6.66 4.56
C SER A 138 4.38 6.92 3.76
N MET A 139 4.38 6.55 2.48
CA MET A 139 3.32 6.89 1.54
C MET A 139 2.64 5.66 0.96
N GLY A 140 3.39 4.82 0.24
CA GLY A 140 2.89 3.63 -0.43
C GLY A 140 3.43 2.34 0.17
N LEU A 141 2.64 1.27 0.02
CA LEU A 141 2.93 -0.07 0.53
C LEU A 141 2.59 -1.11 -0.54
N CYS A 142 3.45 -2.10 -0.70
CA CYS A 142 3.17 -3.24 -1.56
C CYS A 142 3.95 -4.49 -1.13
N PHE A 143 3.26 -5.60 -0.91
CA PHE A 143 3.90 -6.88 -0.66
C PHE A 143 4.48 -7.47 -1.95
N SER A 144 5.59 -8.20 -1.82
CA SER A 144 6.13 -9.04 -2.90
C SER A 144 5.17 -10.20 -3.23
N PRO A 145 5.25 -10.78 -4.44
CA PRO A 145 4.42 -11.92 -4.85
C PRO A 145 4.40 -13.06 -3.83
N ASN A 146 5.55 -13.42 -3.27
CA ASN A 146 5.69 -14.48 -2.28
C ASN A 146 5.30 -14.08 -0.84
N GLY A 147 4.97 -12.81 -0.59
CA GLY A 147 4.58 -12.29 0.73
C GLY A 147 5.71 -12.10 1.74
N ARG A 148 6.98 -12.41 1.40
CA ARG A 148 8.12 -12.26 2.31
C ARG A 148 8.55 -10.80 2.49
N PHE A 149 8.45 -9.99 1.44
CA PHE A 149 8.92 -8.60 1.48
C PHE A 149 7.74 -7.64 1.46
N LEU A 150 7.87 -6.56 2.23
CA LEU A 150 7.01 -5.38 2.14
C LEU A 150 7.83 -4.22 1.61
N TYR A 151 7.47 -3.72 0.44
CA TYR A 151 8.04 -2.51 -0.12
C TYR A 151 7.30 -1.30 0.41
N ILE A 152 8.08 -0.31 0.85
CA ILE A 152 7.60 0.94 1.43
C ILE A 152 8.15 2.07 0.59
N THR A 153 7.27 2.89 0.03
CA THR A 153 7.66 4.09 -0.70
C THR A 153 7.54 5.30 0.20
N SER A 154 8.59 6.09 0.17
CA SER A 154 8.70 7.42 0.75
C SER A 154 8.71 8.45 -0.37
N ALA A 155 8.56 9.73 -0.06
CA ALA A 155 8.57 10.78 -1.09
C ALA A 155 9.84 10.71 -1.95
N ALA A 156 11.00 10.45 -1.34
CA ALA A 156 12.30 10.42 -2.02
C ALA A 156 12.99 9.06 -2.00
N ASN A 157 12.47 8.09 -1.24
CA ASN A 157 13.18 6.86 -0.92
C ASN A 157 12.30 5.63 -1.06
N ILE A 158 12.89 4.49 -1.35
CA ILE A 158 12.21 3.19 -1.41
C ILE A 158 12.94 2.23 -0.47
N TYR A 159 12.16 1.53 0.33
CA TYR A 159 12.65 0.53 1.27
C TYR A 159 12.03 -0.83 0.99
N GLN A 160 12.78 -1.88 1.34
CA GLN A 160 12.32 -3.26 1.37
C GLN A 160 12.46 -3.77 2.80
N TYR A 161 11.34 -4.14 3.40
CA TYR A 161 11.29 -4.78 4.70
C TYR A 161 11.15 -6.29 4.51
N ASP A 162 12.04 -7.07 5.14
CA ASP A 162 12.01 -8.53 5.14
C ASP A 162 11.25 -9.01 6.37
N LEU A 163 10.03 -9.52 6.19
CA LEU A 163 9.17 -9.97 7.28
C LEU A 163 9.74 -11.19 8.01
N LEU A 164 10.59 -11.98 7.35
CA LEU A 164 11.19 -13.18 7.95
C LEU A 164 12.39 -12.84 8.84
N GLU A 165 13.20 -11.87 8.42
CA GLU A 165 14.43 -11.49 9.13
C GLU A 165 14.25 -10.26 10.03
N ASP A 166 13.07 -9.65 10.03
CA ASP A 166 12.79 -8.38 10.71
C ASP A 166 13.84 -7.31 10.41
N SER A 167 14.12 -7.11 9.11
CA SER A 167 15.17 -6.19 8.67
C SER A 167 14.70 -5.27 7.55
N LEU A 168 15.02 -3.97 7.70
CA LEU A 168 14.70 -2.94 6.72
C LEU A 168 15.94 -2.60 5.90
N ARG A 169 15.78 -2.49 4.58
CA ARG A 169 16.85 -2.12 3.64
C ARG A 169 16.41 -0.96 2.77
N HIS A 170 17.31 -0.01 2.58
CA HIS A 170 17.14 1.03 1.57
C HIS A 170 17.47 0.44 0.20
N ILE A 171 16.57 0.64 -0.77
CA ILE A 171 16.68 0.11 -2.13
C ILE A 171 17.11 1.21 -3.10
N HIS A 172 16.45 2.36 -3.02
CA HIS A 172 16.70 3.44 -3.96
C HIS A 172 16.30 4.80 -3.39
N GLY A 173 17.01 5.85 -3.81
CA GLY A 173 16.69 7.26 -3.51
C GLY A 173 16.18 8.01 -4.75
N LEU A 174 16.57 9.27 -4.90
CA LEU A 174 16.35 10.04 -6.12
C LEU A 174 17.16 9.45 -7.28
N ASP A 175 16.57 9.43 -8.47
CA ASP A 175 17.22 9.03 -9.73
C ASP A 175 17.62 10.23 -10.62
N THR A 176 17.20 11.44 -10.25
CA THR A 176 17.52 12.72 -10.89
C THR A 176 17.83 13.78 -9.84
N THR A 177 18.20 15.00 -10.25
CA THR A 177 18.21 16.11 -9.29
C THR A 177 16.81 16.38 -8.76
N TYR A 178 16.73 16.93 -7.54
CA TYR A 178 15.46 17.22 -6.87
C TYR A 178 14.46 18.00 -7.75
N LEU A 179 14.94 19.00 -8.50
CA LEU A 179 14.10 19.84 -9.38
C LEU A 179 13.37 19.06 -10.49
N TYR A 180 13.91 17.93 -10.93
CA TYR A 180 13.32 17.08 -11.97
C TYR A 180 12.74 15.77 -11.44
N PHE A 181 12.85 15.55 -10.12
CA PHE A 181 12.36 14.37 -9.45
C PHE A 181 10.87 14.54 -9.12
N GLN A 182 10.07 13.49 -9.36
CA GLN A 182 8.60 13.59 -9.30
C GLN A 182 7.99 12.99 -8.03
N LEU A 183 8.83 12.65 -7.04
CA LEU A 183 8.46 11.98 -5.80
C LEU A 183 7.80 10.61 -6.02
N TYR A 184 8.14 9.63 -5.21
CA TYR A 184 7.42 8.35 -5.23
C TYR A 184 6.12 8.46 -4.44
N THR A 185 5.11 7.71 -4.87
CA THR A 185 3.80 7.61 -4.21
C THR A 185 3.40 6.14 -4.07
N ASN A 186 2.12 5.81 -4.21
CA ASN A 186 1.57 4.48 -4.01
C ASN A 186 2.31 3.42 -4.85
N ALA A 187 2.37 2.19 -4.32
CA ALA A 187 2.96 1.05 -5.00
C ALA A 187 1.91 -0.04 -5.20
N TYR A 188 1.95 -0.74 -6.34
CA TYR A 188 1.00 -1.80 -6.66
C TYR A 188 1.67 -2.99 -7.34
N LEU A 189 1.31 -4.19 -6.90
CA LEU A 189 1.69 -5.44 -7.53
C LEU A 189 0.83 -5.66 -8.78
N ALA A 190 1.50 -5.84 -9.91
CA ALA A 190 0.88 -6.03 -11.20
C ALA A 190 0.77 -7.52 -11.60
N PRO A 191 0.01 -7.81 -12.66
CA PRO A 191 -0.13 -9.14 -13.24
C PRO A 191 1.12 -9.95 -13.54
N ASP A 192 2.21 -9.27 -13.83
CA ASP A 192 3.49 -9.83 -14.24
C ASP A 192 4.46 -10.00 -13.06
N ASP A 193 3.92 -10.01 -11.83
CA ASP A 193 4.64 -10.15 -10.57
C ASP A 193 5.67 -9.04 -10.30
N LYS A 194 5.51 -7.88 -10.97
CA LYS A 194 6.31 -6.67 -10.74
C LYS A 194 5.57 -5.64 -9.90
N ILE A 195 6.31 -4.84 -9.16
CA ILE A 195 5.73 -3.72 -8.40
C ILE A 195 5.93 -2.43 -9.18
N TYR A 196 4.84 -1.72 -9.44
CA TYR A 196 4.85 -0.43 -10.10
C TYR A 196 4.62 0.69 -9.10
N ILE A 197 5.37 1.77 -9.24
CA ILE A 197 5.40 2.88 -8.29
C ILE A 197 4.89 4.13 -8.99
N GLY A 198 3.86 4.74 -8.40
CA GLY A 198 3.28 5.99 -8.87
C GLY A 198 4.18 7.19 -8.57
N ASN A 199 3.95 8.30 -9.27
CA ASN A 199 4.66 9.56 -9.08
C ASN A 199 3.70 10.68 -8.70
N PHE A 200 4.21 11.71 -8.02
CA PHE A 200 3.47 12.93 -7.72
C PHE A 200 3.61 13.98 -8.85
N GLY A 201 2.61 14.85 -9.01
CA GLY A 201 2.66 15.99 -9.94
C GLY A 201 2.35 15.69 -11.41
N GLY A 202 2.29 14.43 -11.84
CA GLY A 202 1.74 14.02 -13.15
C GLY A 202 2.50 14.53 -14.38
N THR A 203 3.74 14.98 -14.22
CA THR A 203 4.56 15.52 -15.32
C THR A 203 5.36 14.44 -16.06
N SER A 204 5.45 13.22 -15.51
CA SER A 204 6.09 12.05 -16.13
C SER A 204 5.08 11.23 -16.93
N LYS A 205 5.47 10.83 -18.13
CA LYS A 205 4.81 9.74 -18.88
C LYS A 205 5.35 8.35 -18.50
N GLN A 206 6.20 8.31 -17.47
CA GLN A 206 6.98 7.15 -17.09
C GLN A 206 6.77 6.80 -15.62
N MET A 207 6.72 5.50 -15.31
CA MET A 207 6.64 4.99 -13.94
C MET A 207 7.85 4.12 -13.61
N SER A 208 8.30 4.20 -12.36
CA SER A 208 9.33 3.32 -11.83
C SER A 208 8.72 1.97 -11.45
N ARG A 209 9.53 0.92 -11.48
CA ARG A 209 9.08 -0.43 -11.10
C ARG A 209 10.19 -1.24 -10.45
N ILE A 210 9.81 -2.30 -9.76
CA ILE A 210 10.71 -3.32 -9.21
C ILE A 210 10.47 -4.58 -10.04
N ASP A 211 11.50 -5.05 -10.76
CA ASP A 211 11.37 -6.15 -11.72
C ASP A 211 11.40 -7.54 -11.05
N ASN A 212 12.05 -7.71 -9.89
CA ASN A 212 12.16 -8.98 -9.17
C ASN A 212 11.79 -8.83 -7.67
N PRO A 213 10.52 -8.57 -7.31
CA PRO A 213 10.18 -8.18 -5.93
C PRO A 213 10.46 -9.25 -4.86
N ASP A 214 10.57 -10.52 -5.26
CA ASP A 214 10.91 -11.64 -4.37
C ASP A 214 12.41 -11.78 -4.10
N VAL A 215 13.25 -10.91 -4.68
CA VAL A 215 14.70 -10.94 -4.49
C VAL A 215 15.13 -9.87 -3.50
N LYS A 216 15.97 -10.27 -2.53
CA LYS A 216 16.45 -9.39 -1.47
C LYS A 216 17.45 -8.35 -1.98
N GLY A 217 17.30 -7.12 -1.49
CA GLY A 217 18.23 -6.02 -1.73
C GLY A 217 18.34 -5.62 -3.20
N ILE A 218 19.55 -5.32 -3.66
CA ILE A 218 19.81 -4.84 -5.02
C ILE A 218 19.33 -5.81 -6.12
N GLY A 219 19.24 -7.10 -5.80
CA GLY A 219 18.73 -8.11 -6.73
C GLY A 219 17.25 -7.95 -7.08
N CYS A 220 16.49 -7.12 -6.34
CA CYS A 220 15.11 -6.79 -6.70
C CYS A 220 15.00 -6.02 -8.02
N ASN A 221 16.13 -5.49 -8.53
CA ASN A 221 16.24 -4.85 -9.83
C ASN A 221 15.24 -3.69 -9.98
N PHE A 222 15.42 -2.67 -9.12
CA PHE A 222 14.67 -1.42 -9.25
C PHE A 222 15.03 -0.73 -10.57
N CYS A 223 14.00 -0.35 -11.32
CA CYS A 223 14.12 0.23 -12.65
C CYS A 223 13.43 1.62 -12.65
N PRO A 224 14.20 2.71 -12.54
CA PRO A 224 13.65 4.07 -12.52
C PRO A 224 13.04 4.42 -13.88
N ARG A 225 11.79 4.92 -13.88
CA ARG A 225 11.08 5.40 -15.09
C ARG A 225 11.05 4.43 -16.28
N CYS A 226 11.07 3.13 -16.01
CA CYS A 226 11.20 2.12 -17.06
C CYS A 226 9.87 1.72 -17.72
N LEU A 227 8.71 1.99 -17.13
CA LEU A 227 7.43 1.83 -17.80
C LEU A 227 7.06 3.12 -18.51
N ARG A 228 6.85 3.07 -19.83
CA ARG A 228 6.61 4.23 -20.69
C ARG A 228 5.20 4.22 -21.26
N MET A 229 4.29 5.03 -20.72
CA MET A 229 2.89 5.08 -21.16
C MET A 229 2.71 5.55 -22.60
N ASP A 230 3.66 6.35 -23.12
CA ASP A 230 3.69 6.81 -24.51
C ASP A 230 4.04 5.72 -25.53
N THR A 231 4.64 4.62 -25.08
CA THR A 231 4.87 3.43 -25.90
C THR A 231 3.80 2.34 -25.71
N VAL A 232 2.93 2.47 -24.71
CA VAL A 232 1.79 1.57 -24.47
C VAL A 232 0.57 2.08 -25.24
N ALA A 233 0.71 2.22 -26.57
CA ALA A 233 -0.46 2.40 -27.42
C ALA A 233 -1.28 1.10 -27.41
N ASN A 234 -2.55 1.22 -27.02
CA ASN A 234 -3.59 0.18 -26.87
C ASN A 234 -3.78 -0.33 -25.43
N ILE A 235 -4.74 0.30 -24.75
CA ILE A 235 -5.58 -0.24 -23.65
C ILE A 235 -4.79 -0.97 -22.55
N VAL A 236 -4.23 -0.21 -21.61
CA VAL A 236 -3.87 -0.77 -20.30
C VAL A 236 -4.54 0.06 -19.22
N SER A 237 -5.65 -0.47 -18.70
CA SER A 237 -6.16 -0.05 -17.41
C SER A 237 -5.20 -0.58 -16.34
N VAL A 238 -4.49 0.31 -15.63
CA VAL A 238 -3.85 -0.04 -14.36
C VAL A 238 -4.96 -0.10 -13.32
N GLY A 239 -5.73 -1.18 -13.37
CA GLY A 239 -6.59 -1.57 -12.27
C GLY A 239 -5.72 -2.23 -11.20
N THR A 240 -5.88 -1.83 -9.95
CA THR A 240 -5.38 -2.64 -8.84
C THR A 240 -6.02 -4.02 -8.97
N ARG A 241 -5.19 -5.07 -9.05
CA ARG A 241 -5.70 -6.42 -8.84
C ARG A 241 -6.29 -6.45 -7.43
N PRO A 242 -7.52 -6.94 -7.23
CA PRO A 242 -7.95 -7.32 -5.91
C PRO A 242 -6.92 -8.28 -5.31
N ALA A 243 -6.63 -8.17 -4.03
CA ALA A 243 -5.44 -8.75 -3.38
C ALA A 243 -5.36 -10.28 -3.31
N CYS A 244 -6.10 -11.04 -4.13
CA CYS A 244 -5.99 -12.48 -4.21
C CYS A 244 -5.95 -12.99 -5.65
N ARG A 245 -4.90 -13.77 -5.96
CA ARG A 245 -4.79 -14.59 -7.17
C ARG A 245 -6.01 -15.51 -7.26
N ILE A 246 -6.63 -15.60 -8.42
CA ILE A 246 -7.49 -16.75 -8.75
C ILE A 246 -6.50 -17.85 -9.12
N MET A 247 -6.30 -18.82 -8.24
CA MET A 247 -5.75 -20.11 -8.65
C MET A 247 -6.96 -20.89 -9.12
N ASP A 248 -7.08 -21.04 -10.45
CA ASP A 248 -7.98 -22.02 -11.08
C ASP A 248 -7.40 -23.44 -10.89
#